data_AF-A0A1H4INX4-F1
#
_entry.id   AF-A0A1H4INX4-F1
#
_cell.length_a   1.000
_cell.length_b   1.000
_cell.length_c   1.000
_cell.angle_alpha   90.00
_cell.angle_beta   90.00
_cell.angle_gamma   90.00
#
_symmetry.space_group_name_H-M   'P 1'
#
loop_
_entity.id
_entity.type
_entity.pdbx_description
1 polymer ?
#
loop_
_entity_poly.entity_id
_entity_poly.type
_entity_poly.pdbx_seq_one_letter_code
_entity_poly.pdbx_strand_id
1 'polypeptide(L)'
;MEKSVIDKRDLSGTFRDRLKILLQRSGLNQSAFAAAVGIDRSALSQLLSGASTRLPRAETLINIAAEHKVSLDWVLGLSQDEGITGDLRESLEIAEAEGGFGDTMLARWHAEAVGTKIRYVPSGIPDLLRTEAVILYESEAMPQRRATQISEARYRVDYNRRPETDMEVCMPRQTLELFAKGEGVWRTLPEQVRAEQIIHMARLLDDLYPTFRLFLFDGRRRYSAPYTIFGPYRAALYMGGMYLVLSSTGSLQRLTRHFDGLIRDAEVNAHEAADFVRSLRLG
;
A
#
# COMPACT_ATOMS: atom_id res chain seq x y z
N MET A 1 6.54 36.06 6.92
CA MET A 1 6.72 34.76 7.61
C MET A 1 8.18 34.69 8.05
N GLU A 2 8.39 34.86 9.34
CA GLU A 2 9.70 35.02 9.97
C GLU A 2 10.48 33.71 9.87
N LYS A 3 11.65 33.70 9.23
CA LYS A 3 12.55 32.54 9.25
C LYS A 3 13.09 32.41 10.67
N SER A 4 12.58 31.45 11.44
CA SER A 4 13.24 31.03 12.68
C SER A 4 14.61 30.43 12.31
N VAL A 5 15.65 31.25 12.45
CA VAL A 5 17.04 30.80 12.29
C VAL A 5 17.37 30.03 13.55
N ILE A 6 17.32 28.70 13.47
CA ILE A 6 17.72 27.80 14.56
C ILE A 6 19.16 28.14 14.97
N ASP A 7 19.37 28.56 16.22
CA ASP A 7 20.68 28.91 16.73
C ASP A 7 21.55 27.64 16.81
N LYS A 8 22.70 27.66 16.12
CA LYS A 8 23.66 26.55 16.05
C LYS A 8 24.14 26.09 17.44
N ARG A 9 24.09 26.98 18.43
CA ARG A 9 24.47 26.70 19.82
C ARG A 9 23.43 25.82 20.53
N ASP A 10 22.15 26.00 20.21
CA ASP A 10 21.03 25.26 20.80
C ASP A 10 20.92 23.83 20.24
N LEU A 11 21.21 23.70 18.94
CA LEU A 11 21.28 22.42 18.22
C LEU A 11 22.39 21.49 18.76
N SER A 12 23.56 22.05 19.06
CA SER A 12 24.72 21.29 19.56
C SER A 12 24.54 20.85 21.02
N GLY A 13 23.81 21.64 21.82
CA GLY A 13 23.42 21.28 23.18
C GLY A 13 22.44 20.11 23.18
N THR A 14 21.35 20.24 22.41
CA THR A 14 20.31 19.21 22.30
C THR A 14 20.87 17.88 21.78
N PHE A 15 21.73 17.92 20.76
CA PHE A 15 22.44 16.73 20.28
C PHE A 15 23.23 16.03 21.38
N ARG A 16 23.98 16.78 22.19
CA ARG A 16 24.81 16.23 23.26
C ARG A 16 23.98 15.54 24.33
N ASP A 17 22.85 16.14 24.71
CA ASP A 17 21.97 15.56 25.72
C ASP A 17 21.31 14.29 25.20
N ARG A 18 20.88 14.27 23.94
CA ARG A 18 20.34 13.07 23.28
C ARG A 18 21.40 11.98 23.11
N LEU A 19 22.64 12.34 22.81
CA LEU A 19 23.76 11.40 22.75
C LEU A 19 24.06 10.75 24.12
N LYS A 20 23.97 11.51 25.22
CA LYS A 20 24.10 10.96 26.58
C LYS A 20 22.98 9.97 26.90
N ILE A 21 21.74 10.28 26.51
CA ILE A 21 20.60 9.37 26.65
C ILE A 21 20.86 8.06 25.91
N LEU A 22 21.30 8.12 24.65
CA LEU A 22 21.61 6.93 23.84
C LEU A 22 22.74 6.09 24.47
N LEU A 23 23.81 6.73 24.94
CA LEU A 23 24.92 6.03 25.61
C LEU A 23 24.43 5.33 26.88
N GLN A 24 23.66 6.02 27.73
CA GLN A 24 23.11 5.44 28.95
C GLN A 24 22.16 4.26 28.65
N ARG A 25 21.29 4.41 27.65
CA ARG A 25 20.35 3.37 27.22
C ARG A 25 21.05 2.15 26.64
N SER A 26 22.17 2.34 25.94
CA SER A 26 22.92 1.23 25.33
C SER A 26 23.58 0.31 26.36
N GLY A 27 23.84 0.79 27.59
CA GLY A 27 24.63 0.06 28.59
C GLY A 27 26.10 -0.14 28.23
N LEU A 28 26.56 0.41 27.10
CA LEU A 28 27.93 0.28 26.61
C LEU A 28 28.86 1.27 27.30
N ASN A 29 30.13 0.90 27.43
CA ASN A 29 31.18 1.86 27.77
C ASN A 29 31.51 2.75 26.55
N GLN A 30 32.14 3.90 26.78
CA GLN A 30 32.43 4.88 25.72
C GLN A 30 33.28 4.31 24.57
N SER A 31 34.21 3.41 24.85
CA SER A 31 35.04 2.80 23.79
C SER A 31 34.20 1.89 22.88
N ALA A 32 33.33 1.07 23.46
CA ALA A 32 32.45 0.17 22.74
C ALA A 32 31.39 0.94 21.94
N PHE A 33 30.81 1.99 22.53
CA PHE A 33 29.87 2.88 21.83
C PHE A 33 30.55 3.57 20.64
N ALA A 34 31.75 4.13 20.83
CA ALA A 34 32.48 4.80 19.76
C ALA A 34 32.76 3.86 18.58
N ALA A 35 33.20 2.62 18.89
CA ALA A 35 33.42 1.61 17.87
C ALA A 35 32.14 1.23 17.11
N ALA A 36 30.99 1.09 17.81
CA ALA A 36 29.71 0.74 17.20
C ALA A 36 29.23 1.78 16.18
N VAL A 37 29.44 3.07 16.46
CA VAL A 37 29.02 4.17 15.55
C VAL A 37 30.14 4.63 14.59
N GLY A 38 31.28 3.93 14.58
CA GLY A 38 32.37 4.16 13.64
C GLY A 38 33.24 5.39 13.91
N ILE A 39 33.41 5.78 15.18
CA ILE A 39 34.29 6.89 15.60
C ILE A 39 35.31 6.47 16.65
N ASP A 40 36.34 7.29 16.86
CA ASP A 40 37.31 7.06 17.92
C ASP A 40 36.80 7.52 19.30
N ARG A 41 37.36 6.94 20.36
CA ARG A 41 36.97 7.23 21.75
C ARG A 41 37.18 8.70 22.12
N SER A 42 38.26 9.33 21.63
CA SER A 42 38.55 10.74 21.90
C SER A 42 37.51 11.67 21.27
N ALA A 43 37.04 11.36 20.06
CA ALA A 43 36.01 12.08 19.33
C ALA A 43 34.68 11.97 20.07
N LEU A 44 34.28 10.76 20.51
CA LEU A 44 33.10 10.60 21.35
C LEU A 44 33.20 11.41 22.65
N SER A 45 34.36 11.37 23.31
CA SER A 45 34.58 12.14 24.55
C SER A 45 34.50 13.65 24.32
N GLN A 46 34.97 14.15 23.17
CA GLN A 46 34.86 15.57 22.80
C GLN A 46 33.41 16.00 22.51
N LEU A 47 32.62 15.12 21.88
CA LEU A 47 31.19 15.36 21.64
C LEU A 47 30.41 15.46 22.96
N LEU A 48 30.71 14.55 23.90
CA LEU A 48 30.04 14.47 25.22
C LEU A 48 30.47 15.58 26.19
N SER A 49 31.74 16.01 26.16
CA SER A 49 32.26 17.06 27.05
C SER A 49 31.79 18.46 26.68
N GLY A 50 31.37 18.64 25.43
CA GLY A 50 30.95 19.93 24.90
C GLY A 50 32.06 20.92 24.64
N ALA A 51 33.31 20.46 24.65
CA ALA A 51 34.47 21.24 24.21
C ALA A 51 34.35 21.65 22.72
N SER A 52 33.59 20.90 21.92
CA SER A 52 33.20 21.26 20.56
C SER A 52 31.76 21.76 20.52
N THR A 53 31.56 22.95 19.94
CA THR A 53 30.24 23.47 19.52
C THR A 53 29.90 23.07 18.07
N ARG A 54 30.68 22.18 17.46
CA ARG A 54 30.44 21.68 16.11
C ARG A 54 29.82 20.29 16.17
N LEU A 55 28.75 20.10 15.41
CA LEU A 55 28.19 18.79 15.14
C LEU A 55 29.22 17.89 14.45
N PRO A 56 29.14 16.56 14.67
CA PRO A 56 29.95 15.61 13.92
C PRO A 56 29.52 15.56 12.45
N ARG A 57 30.31 14.85 11.63
CA ARG A 57 30.00 14.69 10.19
C ARG A 57 28.66 13.98 10.00
N ALA A 58 28.01 14.23 8.87
CA ALA A 58 26.72 13.63 8.53
C ALA A 58 26.74 12.09 8.63
N GLU A 59 27.82 11.46 8.18
CA GLU A 59 28.04 10.01 8.29
C GLU A 59 27.96 9.52 9.75
N THR A 60 28.65 10.19 10.68
CA THR A 60 28.58 9.85 12.11
C THR A 60 27.18 10.00 12.67
N LEU A 61 26.44 11.05 12.28
CA LEU A 61 25.07 11.25 12.71
C LEU A 61 24.13 10.14 12.20
N ILE A 62 24.32 9.72 10.95
CA ILE A 62 23.58 8.61 10.34
C ILE A 62 23.88 7.29 11.06
N ASN A 63 25.15 7.03 11.38
CA ASN A 63 25.56 5.82 12.10
C ASN A 63 24.98 5.78 13.52
N ILE A 64 25.02 6.90 14.25
CA ILE A 64 24.40 7.00 15.59
C ILE A 64 22.90 6.74 15.52
N ALA A 65 22.23 7.36 14.55
CA ALA A 65 20.80 7.14 14.32
C ALA A 65 20.52 5.65 14.08
N ALA A 66 21.15 5.06 13.06
CA ALA A 66 20.93 3.68 12.64
C ALA A 66 21.23 2.64 13.74
N GLU A 67 22.36 2.79 14.44
CA GLU A 67 22.77 1.84 15.49
C GLU A 67 21.78 1.85 16.67
N HIS A 68 21.32 3.04 17.07
CA HIS A 68 20.44 3.20 18.21
C HIS A 68 18.96 3.21 17.87
N LYS A 69 18.64 3.03 16.59
CA LYS A 69 17.30 3.06 16.03
C LYS A 69 16.54 4.29 16.49
N VAL A 70 17.04 5.48 16.18
CA VAL A 70 16.40 6.79 16.41
C VAL A 70 16.54 7.73 15.21
N SER A 71 15.59 8.64 14.99
CA SER A 71 15.58 9.49 13.80
C SER A 71 16.68 10.53 13.82
N LEU A 72 17.17 10.93 12.64
CA LEU A 72 18.17 11.99 12.54
C LEU A 72 17.62 13.34 13.07
N ASP A 73 16.34 13.62 12.79
CA ASP A 73 15.63 14.80 13.29
C ASP A 73 15.55 14.78 14.82
N TRP A 74 15.38 13.60 15.42
CA TRP A 74 15.51 13.45 16.87
C TRP A 74 16.96 13.57 17.32
N VAL A 75 17.95 12.94 16.69
CA VAL A 75 19.35 13.14 17.14
C VAL A 75 19.75 14.62 17.13
N LEU A 76 19.19 15.42 16.21
CA LEU A 76 19.50 16.84 16.04
C LEU A 76 18.63 17.82 16.82
N GLY A 77 17.59 17.41 17.53
CA GLY A 77 16.73 18.37 18.26
C GLY A 77 15.55 18.93 17.47
N LEU A 78 15.36 18.52 16.22
CA LEU A 78 14.32 19.03 15.32
C LEU A 78 12.94 18.40 15.57
N SER A 79 12.91 17.22 16.20
CA SER A 79 11.70 16.50 16.62
C SER A 79 11.82 16.04 18.08
N GLN A 80 10.72 15.98 18.84
CA GLN A 80 10.69 15.34 20.16
C GLN A 80 10.33 13.84 20.10
N ASP A 81 9.87 13.36 18.94
CA ASP A 81 9.59 11.96 18.69
C ASP A 81 10.89 11.21 18.37
N GLU A 82 11.24 10.21 19.20
CA GLU A 82 12.45 9.40 19.05
C GLU A 82 12.54 8.69 17.70
N GLY A 83 11.40 8.42 17.05
CA GLY A 83 11.29 7.94 15.67
C GLY A 83 12.29 6.83 15.34
N ILE A 84 11.92 5.57 15.55
CA ILE A 84 12.84 4.43 15.44
C ILE A 84 13.50 4.36 14.03
N THR A 85 14.80 4.66 13.87
CA THR A 85 15.53 4.36 12.61
C THR A 85 15.93 2.89 12.57
N GLY A 86 14.97 2.08 12.17
CA GLY A 86 15.17 0.68 11.85
C GLY A 86 14.08 0.17 10.91
N ASP A 87 12.92 0.81 10.96
CA ASP A 87 12.01 0.87 9.83
C ASP A 87 12.03 2.32 9.34
N LEU A 88 12.50 2.49 8.09
CA LEU A 88 11.98 3.49 7.19
C LEU A 88 10.52 3.73 7.60
N ARG A 89 10.19 4.93 8.13
CA ARG A 89 8.82 5.31 8.54
C ARG A 89 7.87 4.50 7.69
N GLU A 90 7.10 3.58 8.29
CA GLU A 90 5.91 3.10 7.60
C GLU A 90 5.18 4.38 7.25
N SER A 91 5.30 4.76 5.98
CA SER A 91 4.73 5.96 5.39
C SER A 91 3.26 5.66 5.26
N LEU A 92 2.64 5.58 6.44
CA LEU A 92 1.27 5.23 6.69
C LEU A 92 0.47 6.49 6.42
N GLU A 93 0.16 6.72 5.15
CA GLU A 93 -0.72 7.81 4.78
C GLU A 93 -2.15 7.30 4.84
N ILE A 94 -2.97 7.98 5.63
CA ILE A 94 -4.42 7.83 5.57
C ILE A 94 -4.89 8.75 4.45
N ALA A 95 -5.32 8.13 3.36
CA ALA A 95 -5.91 8.83 2.23
C ALA A 95 -7.43 8.69 2.30
N GLU A 96 -8.15 9.78 2.50
CA GLU A 96 -9.61 9.76 2.39
C GLU A 96 -10.02 9.55 0.92
N ALA A 97 -11.06 8.74 0.69
CA ALA A 97 -11.68 8.60 -0.61
C ALA A 97 -12.65 9.77 -0.91
N GLU A 98 -12.30 10.98 -0.48
CA GLU A 98 -13.03 12.19 -0.83
C GLU A 98 -12.54 12.72 -2.18
N GLY A 99 -13.42 12.70 -3.19
CA GLY A 99 -13.12 13.29 -4.49
C GLY A 99 -14.25 13.10 -5.49
N GLY A 100 -15.00 14.19 -5.72
CA GLY A 100 -15.84 14.36 -6.90
C GLY A 100 -15.06 15.12 -7.98
N PHE A 101 -15.15 14.62 -9.22
CA PHE A 101 -14.68 15.22 -10.49
C PHE A 101 -13.28 15.87 -10.51
N GLY A 102 -12.30 15.09 -10.98
CA GLY A 102 -10.95 15.54 -11.38
C GLY A 102 -9.85 15.00 -10.46
N ASP A 103 -9.21 13.90 -10.87
CA ASP A 103 -8.14 13.19 -10.15
C ASP A 103 -8.52 12.56 -8.80
N THR A 104 -9.21 11.41 -8.85
CA THR A 104 -9.21 10.53 -7.68
C THR A 104 -7.79 10.05 -7.40
N MET A 105 -7.42 9.94 -6.13
CA MET A 105 -6.07 9.53 -5.72
C MET A 105 -5.65 8.19 -6.33
N LEU A 106 -6.63 7.29 -6.50
CA LEU A 106 -6.46 6.01 -7.21
C LEU A 106 -6.08 6.19 -8.68
N ALA A 107 -6.73 7.09 -9.41
CA ALA A 107 -6.41 7.35 -10.82
C ALA A 107 -4.96 7.84 -10.96
N ARG A 108 -4.53 8.71 -10.05
CA ARG A 108 -3.13 9.17 -9.99
C ARG A 108 -2.16 8.02 -9.72
N TRP A 109 -2.45 7.13 -8.77
CA TRP A 109 -1.60 5.97 -8.50
C TRP A 109 -1.52 4.98 -9.66
N HIS A 110 -2.62 4.79 -10.39
CA HIS A 110 -2.61 4.02 -11.63
C HIS A 110 -1.71 4.68 -12.69
N ALA A 111 -1.83 6.00 -12.88
CA ALA A 111 -0.99 6.74 -13.82
C ALA A 111 0.51 6.66 -13.47
N GLU A 112 0.86 6.76 -12.18
CA GLU A 112 2.25 6.62 -11.71
C GLU A 112 2.80 5.20 -11.90
N ALA A 113 1.92 4.19 -11.92
CA ALA A 113 2.27 2.78 -12.07
C ALA A 113 2.24 2.28 -13.52
N VAL A 114 2.03 3.14 -14.52
CA VAL A 114 2.05 2.77 -15.95
C VAL A 114 3.37 2.06 -16.30
N GLY A 115 3.28 0.99 -17.08
CA GLY A 115 4.43 0.15 -17.45
C GLY A 115 4.93 -0.77 -16.33
N THR A 116 4.30 -0.76 -15.16
CA THR A 116 4.58 -1.70 -14.07
C THR A 116 3.42 -2.65 -13.85
N LYS A 117 3.71 -3.82 -13.27
CA LYS A 117 2.68 -4.78 -12.89
C LYS A 117 1.88 -4.31 -11.68
N ILE A 118 0.56 -4.31 -11.80
CA ILE A 118 -0.37 -4.02 -10.72
C ILE A 118 -0.89 -5.34 -10.14
N ARG A 119 -0.92 -5.46 -8.81
CA ARG A 119 -1.52 -6.61 -8.12
C ARG A 119 -2.69 -6.16 -7.28
N TYR A 120 -3.84 -6.81 -7.42
CA TYR A 120 -5.08 -6.32 -6.85
C TYR A 120 -5.89 -7.44 -6.17
N VAL A 121 -6.31 -7.19 -4.93
CA VAL A 121 -7.29 -7.99 -4.21
C VAL A 121 -8.54 -7.12 -4.01
N PRO A 122 -9.63 -7.39 -4.74
CA PRO A 122 -10.85 -6.59 -4.64
C PRO A 122 -11.69 -6.95 -3.41
N SER A 123 -12.58 -6.04 -3.02
CA SER A 123 -13.65 -6.31 -2.04
C SER A 123 -14.88 -7.01 -2.64
N GLY A 124 -14.98 -7.03 -3.98
CA GLY A 124 -16.10 -7.60 -4.73
C GLY A 124 -15.69 -7.96 -6.14
N ILE A 125 -16.61 -7.93 -7.11
CA ILE A 125 -16.26 -8.13 -8.52
C ILE A 125 -15.44 -6.92 -8.99
N PRO A 126 -14.25 -7.12 -9.62
CA PRO A 126 -13.46 -6.03 -10.16
C PRO A 126 -14.27 -5.16 -11.11
N ASP A 127 -14.21 -3.84 -10.95
CA ASP A 127 -14.97 -2.89 -11.76
C ASP A 127 -14.80 -3.10 -13.26
N LEU A 128 -13.59 -3.48 -13.69
CA LEU A 128 -13.25 -3.79 -15.08
C LEU A 128 -14.12 -4.89 -15.67
N LEU A 129 -14.51 -5.86 -14.84
CA LEU A 129 -15.29 -7.01 -15.28
C LEU A 129 -16.79 -6.75 -15.20
N ARG A 130 -17.25 -5.61 -14.64
CA ARG A 130 -18.67 -5.31 -14.41
C ARG A 130 -19.31 -4.59 -15.60
N THR A 131 -20.53 -4.98 -15.91
CA THR A 131 -21.45 -4.26 -16.81
C THR A 131 -21.96 -2.99 -16.14
N GLU A 132 -22.43 -2.04 -16.94
CA GLU A 132 -23.03 -0.80 -16.45
C GLU A 132 -24.22 -1.05 -15.51
N ALA A 133 -25.06 -2.04 -15.81
CA ALA A 133 -26.21 -2.39 -14.97
C ALA A 133 -25.80 -2.81 -13.54
N VAL A 134 -24.73 -3.60 -13.41
CA VAL A 134 -24.21 -4.01 -12.09
C VAL A 134 -23.54 -2.84 -11.37
N ILE A 135 -22.78 -2.00 -12.10
CA ILE A 135 -22.18 -0.79 -11.52
C ILE A 135 -23.27 0.14 -10.95
N LEU A 136 -24.35 0.35 -11.70
CA LEU A 136 -25.47 1.19 -11.26
C LEU A 136 -26.13 0.60 -10.01
N TYR A 137 -26.45 -0.69 -10.01
CA TYR A 137 -27.04 -1.38 -8.86
C TYR A 137 -26.20 -1.24 -7.58
N GLU A 138 -24.88 -1.46 -7.66
CA GLU A 138 -24.00 -1.34 -6.49
C GLU A 138 -23.82 0.11 -6.03
N SER A 139 -23.91 1.08 -6.96
CA SER A 139 -23.82 2.51 -6.66
C SER A 139 -25.09 3.08 -6.01
N GLU A 140 -26.27 2.55 -6.32
CA GLU A 140 -27.55 2.99 -5.75
C GLU A 140 -27.62 2.71 -4.25
N ALA A 141 -27.00 1.62 -3.78
CA ALA A 141 -26.90 1.26 -2.37
C ALA A 141 -25.95 2.18 -1.56
N MET A 142 -25.14 3.02 -2.23
CA MET A 142 -24.20 3.96 -1.60
C MET A 142 -24.32 5.38 -2.22
N PRO A 143 -25.38 6.15 -1.89
CA PRO A 143 -25.69 7.43 -2.54
C PRO A 143 -24.57 8.49 -2.46
N GLN A 144 -23.76 8.45 -1.40
CA GLN A 144 -22.66 9.38 -1.15
C GLN A 144 -21.46 9.20 -2.10
N ARG A 145 -21.46 8.15 -2.95
CA ARG A 145 -20.30 7.79 -3.80
C ARG A 145 -20.62 7.54 -5.28
N ARG A 146 -21.85 7.84 -5.73
CA ARG A 146 -22.27 7.60 -7.14
C ARG A 146 -21.36 8.24 -8.18
N ALA A 147 -21.01 9.52 -8.00
CA ALA A 147 -20.14 10.23 -8.95
C ALA A 147 -18.70 9.67 -8.94
N THR A 148 -18.16 9.38 -7.76
CA THR A 148 -16.79 8.87 -7.57
C THR A 148 -16.65 7.45 -8.12
N GLN A 149 -17.56 6.52 -7.79
CA GLN A 149 -17.51 5.14 -8.29
C GLN A 149 -17.67 5.03 -9.80
N ILE A 150 -18.56 5.83 -10.41
CA ILE A 150 -18.73 5.84 -11.87
C ILE A 150 -17.47 6.40 -12.55
N SER A 151 -16.85 7.45 -11.97
CA SER A 151 -15.61 8.03 -12.52
C SER A 151 -14.41 7.07 -12.39
N GLU A 152 -14.30 6.35 -11.27
CA GLU A 152 -13.24 5.36 -11.04
C GLU A 152 -13.43 4.13 -11.92
N ALA A 153 -14.67 3.66 -12.08
CA ALA A 153 -14.99 2.54 -12.96
C ALA A 153 -14.69 2.88 -14.42
N ARG A 154 -15.09 4.07 -14.91
CA ARG A 154 -14.79 4.53 -16.28
C ARG A 154 -13.28 4.68 -16.50
N TYR A 155 -12.56 5.29 -15.57
CA TYR A 155 -11.09 5.41 -15.67
C TYR A 155 -10.41 4.04 -15.72
N ARG A 156 -10.87 3.06 -14.91
CA ARG A 156 -10.35 1.69 -14.94
C ARG A 156 -10.63 0.98 -16.26
N VAL A 157 -11.82 1.14 -16.84
CA VAL A 157 -12.14 0.56 -18.16
C VAL A 157 -11.26 1.17 -19.26
N ASP A 158 -11.07 2.49 -19.24
CA ASP A 158 -10.23 3.20 -20.22
C ASP A 158 -8.73 2.93 -20.03
N TYR A 159 -8.27 2.73 -18.80
CA TYR A 159 -6.90 2.37 -18.47
C TYR A 159 -6.56 0.95 -18.96
N ASN A 160 -7.41 -0.03 -18.72
CA ASN A 160 -7.15 -1.44 -19.06
C ASN A 160 -7.28 -1.76 -20.56
N ARG A 161 -7.85 -0.85 -21.37
CA ARG A 161 -7.77 -0.93 -22.83
C ARG A 161 -6.42 -0.45 -23.38
N ARG A 162 -5.53 0.06 -22.53
CA ARG A 162 -4.19 0.48 -22.96
C ARG A 162 -3.29 -0.76 -23.06
N PRO A 163 -2.51 -0.90 -24.15
CA PRO A 163 -1.61 -2.04 -24.37
C PRO A 163 -0.56 -2.28 -23.27
N GLU A 164 -0.35 -1.30 -22.39
CA GLU A 164 0.73 -1.24 -21.40
C GLU A 164 0.33 -1.75 -20.00
N THR A 165 -0.91 -2.22 -19.82
CA THR A 165 -1.40 -2.68 -18.51
C THR A 165 -1.08 -4.15 -18.28
N ASP A 166 -0.31 -4.46 -17.24
CA ASP A 166 -0.10 -5.81 -16.72
C ASP A 166 -0.72 -5.92 -15.32
N MET A 167 -1.81 -6.68 -15.17
CA MET A 167 -2.56 -6.77 -13.91
C MET A 167 -2.84 -8.21 -13.49
N GLU A 168 -2.50 -8.52 -12.24
CA GLU A 168 -2.87 -9.76 -11.56
C GLU A 168 -3.93 -9.45 -10.51
N VAL A 169 -5.00 -10.25 -10.49
CA VAL A 169 -6.13 -10.10 -9.56
C VAL A 169 -6.32 -11.41 -8.82
N CYS A 170 -6.46 -11.36 -7.48
CA CYS A 170 -6.79 -12.53 -6.67
C CYS A 170 -8.07 -12.26 -5.88
N MET A 171 -9.06 -13.15 -5.94
CA MET A 171 -10.29 -13.03 -5.14
C MET A 171 -10.88 -14.39 -4.75
N PRO A 172 -11.75 -14.48 -3.74
CA PRO A 172 -12.43 -15.72 -3.42
C PRO A 172 -13.35 -16.17 -4.56
N ARG A 173 -13.30 -17.46 -4.95
CA ARG A 173 -14.24 -18.00 -5.97
C ARG A 173 -15.70 -17.85 -5.53
N GLN A 174 -15.94 -17.91 -4.22
CA GLN A 174 -17.27 -17.77 -3.63
C GLN A 174 -17.93 -16.44 -3.97
N THR A 175 -17.16 -15.37 -4.19
CA THR A 175 -17.71 -14.08 -4.59
C THR A 175 -18.48 -14.20 -5.92
N LEU A 176 -17.94 -14.96 -6.89
CA LEU A 176 -18.60 -15.18 -8.18
C LEU A 176 -19.75 -16.20 -8.09
N GLU A 177 -19.62 -17.21 -7.23
CA GLU A 177 -20.69 -18.17 -6.97
C GLU A 177 -21.91 -17.53 -6.31
N LEU A 178 -21.68 -16.67 -5.31
CA LEU A 178 -22.73 -15.89 -4.65
C LEU A 178 -23.36 -14.90 -5.63
N PHE A 179 -22.55 -14.26 -6.47
CA PHE A 179 -23.07 -13.40 -7.54
C PHE A 179 -24.00 -14.17 -8.48
N ALA A 180 -23.56 -15.33 -8.98
CA ALA A 180 -24.34 -16.15 -9.89
C ALA A 180 -25.69 -16.57 -9.30
N LYS A 181 -25.75 -16.85 -7.99
CA LYS A 181 -26.97 -17.18 -7.24
C LYS A 181 -27.77 -15.97 -6.75
N GLY A 182 -27.25 -14.75 -6.91
CA GLY A 182 -27.93 -13.54 -6.45
C GLY A 182 -28.05 -13.51 -4.94
N GLU A 183 -27.01 -13.98 -4.24
CA GLU A 183 -26.97 -13.98 -2.78
C GLU A 183 -26.25 -12.72 -2.24
N GLY A 184 -26.35 -12.49 -0.93
CA GLY A 184 -25.67 -11.36 -0.27
C GLY A 184 -26.14 -10.00 -0.76
N VAL A 185 -25.19 -9.16 -1.21
CA VAL A 185 -25.48 -7.81 -1.69
C VAL A 185 -26.27 -7.79 -3.01
N TRP A 186 -26.34 -8.92 -3.74
CA TRP A 186 -27.03 -9.04 -5.03
C TRP A 186 -28.43 -9.66 -4.92
N ARG A 187 -28.99 -9.79 -3.72
CA ARG A 187 -30.33 -10.39 -3.48
C ARG A 187 -31.47 -9.80 -4.27
N THR A 188 -31.38 -8.51 -4.61
CA THR A 188 -32.41 -7.81 -5.39
C THR A 188 -32.01 -7.59 -6.85
N LEU A 189 -30.86 -8.11 -7.29
CA LEU A 189 -30.38 -7.99 -8.67
C LEU A 189 -31.09 -9.03 -9.55
N PRO A 190 -31.79 -8.60 -10.63
CA PRO A 190 -32.49 -9.52 -11.52
C PRO A 190 -31.58 -10.59 -12.12
N GLU A 191 -32.08 -11.82 -12.23
CA GLU A 191 -31.34 -12.96 -12.79
C GLU A 191 -30.80 -12.66 -14.20
N GLN A 192 -31.60 -11.99 -15.03
CA GLN A 192 -31.18 -11.59 -16.39
C GLN A 192 -29.92 -10.70 -16.36
N VAL A 193 -29.84 -9.74 -15.44
CA VAL A 193 -28.67 -8.86 -15.29
C VAL A 193 -27.46 -9.66 -14.83
N ARG A 194 -27.65 -10.65 -13.94
CA ARG A 194 -26.59 -11.57 -13.51
C ARG A 194 -26.09 -12.44 -14.68
N ALA A 195 -26.98 -12.94 -15.52
CA ALA A 195 -26.64 -13.71 -16.70
C ALA A 195 -25.78 -12.91 -17.69
N GLU A 196 -26.22 -11.68 -18.01
CA GLU A 196 -25.50 -10.76 -18.89
C GLU A 196 -24.12 -10.41 -18.32
N GLN A 197 -24.03 -10.17 -17.02
CA GLN A 197 -22.77 -9.94 -16.30
C GLN A 197 -21.80 -11.12 -16.42
N ILE A 198 -22.27 -12.36 -16.24
CA ILE A 198 -21.43 -13.56 -16.35
C ILE A 198 -20.87 -13.72 -17.78
N ILE A 199 -21.73 -13.55 -18.80
CA ILE A 199 -21.32 -13.63 -20.20
C ILE A 199 -20.29 -12.54 -20.52
N HIS A 200 -20.53 -11.30 -20.08
CA HIS A 200 -19.63 -10.17 -20.28
C HIS A 200 -18.26 -10.41 -19.62
N MET A 201 -18.26 -10.84 -18.35
CA MET A 201 -17.06 -11.13 -17.59
C MET A 201 -16.23 -12.25 -18.22
N ALA A 202 -16.86 -13.35 -18.64
CA ALA A 202 -16.14 -14.44 -19.31
C ALA A 202 -15.47 -14.00 -20.61
N ARG A 203 -16.14 -13.16 -21.41
CA ARG A 203 -15.55 -12.60 -22.65
C ARG A 203 -14.33 -11.72 -22.34
N LEU A 204 -14.45 -10.81 -21.38
CA LEU A 204 -13.33 -9.93 -21.00
C LEU A 204 -12.13 -10.72 -20.46
N LEU A 205 -12.37 -11.79 -19.71
CA LEU A 205 -11.29 -12.64 -19.19
C LEU A 205 -10.49 -13.30 -20.32
N ASP A 206 -11.15 -13.73 -21.41
CA ASP A 206 -10.45 -14.25 -22.59
C ASP A 206 -9.75 -13.13 -23.38
N ASP A 207 -10.47 -12.04 -23.67
CA ASP A 207 -9.97 -10.94 -24.51
C ASP A 207 -8.75 -10.24 -23.91
N LEU A 208 -8.70 -10.15 -22.57
CA LEU A 208 -7.63 -9.49 -21.84
C LEU A 208 -6.52 -10.45 -21.40
N TYR A 209 -6.60 -11.75 -21.65
CA TYR A 209 -5.50 -12.67 -21.32
C TYR A 209 -4.37 -12.55 -22.38
N PRO A 210 -3.08 -12.46 -22.00
CA PRO A 210 -2.52 -12.64 -20.66
C PRO A 210 -2.25 -11.35 -19.86
N THR A 211 -2.68 -10.18 -20.36
CA THR A 211 -2.39 -8.88 -19.71
C THR A 211 -3.22 -8.66 -18.44
N PHE A 212 -4.42 -9.23 -18.37
CA PHE A 212 -5.23 -9.35 -17.16
C PHE A 212 -5.32 -10.82 -16.73
N ARG A 213 -5.00 -11.09 -15.46
CA ARG A 213 -4.96 -12.46 -14.92
C ARG A 213 -5.74 -12.56 -13.63
N LEU A 214 -6.86 -13.28 -13.65
CA LEU A 214 -7.70 -13.52 -12.49
C LEU A 214 -7.42 -14.89 -11.87
N PHE A 215 -7.01 -14.91 -10.61
CA PHE A 215 -6.83 -16.12 -9.82
C PHE A 215 -7.94 -16.21 -8.77
N LEU A 216 -8.54 -17.39 -8.64
CA LEU A 216 -9.60 -17.61 -7.65
C LEU A 216 -9.15 -18.63 -6.61
N PHE A 217 -9.12 -18.21 -5.34
CA PHE A 217 -8.80 -19.06 -4.20
C PHE A 217 -10.06 -19.45 -3.41
N ASP A 218 -9.99 -20.49 -2.58
CA ASP A 218 -11.07 -20.84 -1.65
C ASP A 218 -11.03 -19.92 -0.41
N GLY A 219 -12.04 -19.05 -0.30
CA GLY A 219 -12.20 -18.12 0.82
C GLY A 219 -12.35 -18.77 2.20
N ARG A 220 -12.65 -20.08 2.27
CA ARG A 220 -12.69 -20.84 3.53
C ARG A 220 -11.30 -21.24 4.01
N ARG A 221 -10.35 -21.40 3.07
CA ARG A 221 -8.97 -21.78 3.35
C ARG A 221 -8.08 -20.58 3.56
N ARG A 222 -8.37 -19.48 2.85
CA ARG A 222 -7.57 -18.26 2.85
C ARG A 222 -8.45 -17.03 2.91
N TYR A 223 -8.08 -16.09 3.78
CA TYR A 223 -8.67 -14.76 3.83
C TYR A 223 -7.64 -13.71 3.42
N SER A 224 -8.09 -12.65 2.75
CA SER A 224 -7.30 -11.46 2.47
C SER A 224 -8.18 -10.22 2.59
N ALA A 225 -7.64 -9.17 3.21
CA ALA A 225 -8.21 -7.84 3.10
C ALA A 225 -8.08 -7.32 1.65
N PRO A 226 -8.92 -6.37 1.21
CA PRO A 226 -8.78 -5.74 -0.11
C PRO A 226 -7.59 -4.78 -0.15
N TYR A 227 -6.74 -4.90 -1.17
CA TYR A 227 -5.61 -4.00 -1.38
C TYR A 227 -5.12 -4.00 -2.83
N THR A 228 -4.40 -2.95 -3.21
CA THR A 228 -3.73 -2.83 -4.51
C THR A 228 -2.25 -2.52 -4.30
N ILE A 229 -1.36 -3.24 -5.00
CA ILE A 229 0.08 -2.94 -5.08
C ILE A 229 0.34 -2.30 -6.45
N PHE A 230 0.82 -1.06 -6.43
CA PHE A 230 1.14 -0.25 -7.60
C PHE A 230 2.64 -0.34 -7.89
N GLY A 231 3.04 -1.43 -8.56
CA GLY A 231 4.44 -1.68 -8.90
C GLY A 231 5.36 -1.64 -7.68
N PRO A 232 6.55 -1.01 -7.80
CA PRO A 232 7.50 -0.86 -6.69
C PRO A 232 7.23 0.39 -5.83
N TYR A 233 6.17 1.16 -6.10
CA TYR A 233 6.02 2.51 -5.53
C TYR A 233 5.23 2.52 -4.22
N ARG A 234 4.08 1.82 -4.20
CA ARG A 234 3.17 1.85 -3.05
C ARG A 234 2.18 0.69 -3.06
N ALA A 235 1.58 0.43 -1.91
CA ALA A 235 0.41 -0.41 -1.75
C ALA A 235 -0.67 0.37 -1.01
N ALA A 236 -1.94 0.22 -1.43
CA ALA A 236 -3.08 0.88 -0.82
C ALA A 236 -4.07 -0.20 -0.33
N LEU A 237 -4.31 -0.26 0.98
CA LEU A 237 -5.27 -1.16 1.59
C LEU A 237 -6.57 -0.41 1.81
N TYR A 238 -7.69 -0.97 1.36
CA TYR A 238 -8.98 -0.29 1.45
C TYR A 238 -9.66 -0.54 2.79
N MET A 239 -10.07 0.54 3.46
CA MET A 239 -10.65 0.54 4.80
C MET A 239 -12.01 1.26 4.82
N GLY A 240 -12.91 0.91 3.89
CA GLY A 240 -14.32 1.34 3.97
C GLY A 240 -14.60 2.82 3.68
N GLY A 241 -13.69 3.53 3.02
CA GLY A 241 -13.83 4.98 2.73
C GLY A 241 -12.54 5.77 2.85
N MET A 242 -11.50 5.11 3.32
CA MET A 242 -10.13 5.59 3.30
C MET A 242 -9.21 4.47 2.84
N TYR A 243 -8.01 4.84 2.42
CA TYR A 243 -6.93 3.94 2.11
C TYR A 243 -5.82 4.10 3.13
N LEU A 244 -5.31 2.96 3.58
CA LEU A 244 -4.04 2.88 4.25
C LEU A 244 -2.96 2.69 3.20
N VAL A 245 -2.13 3.71 2.98
CA VAL A 245 -1.07 3.66 1.96
C VAL A 245 0.23 3.29 2.63
N LEU A 246 1.00 2.40 1.99
CA LEU A 246 2.32 1.96 2.41
C LEU A 246 3.28 2.16 1.24
N SER A 247 4.40 2.87 1.44
CA SER A 247 5.43 3.02 0.40
C SER A 247 6.82 2.51 0.81
N SER A 248 6.95 1.90 1.99
CA SER A 248 8.21 1.30 2.40
C SER A 248 8.50 0.00 1.62
N THR A 249 9.75 -0.15 1.16
CA THR A 249 10.19 -1.33 0.39
C THR A 249 9.91 -2.64 1.14
N GLY A 250 10.13 -2.66 2.46
CA GLY A 250 9.87 -3.84 3.30
C GLY A 250 8.39 -4.22 3.33
N SER A 251 7.48 -3.25 3.45
CA SER A 251 6.04 -3.51 3.43
C SER A 251 5.55 -3.94 2.05
N LEU A 252 6.08 -3.35 0.97
CA LEU A 252 5.79 -3.78 -0.41
C LEU A 252 6.23 -5.22 -0.68
N GLN A 253 7.43 -5.60 -0.22
CA GLN A 253 7.91 -6.99 -0.34
C GLN A 253 7.07 -7.97 0.48
N ARG A 254 6.62 -7.59 1.68
CA ARG A 254 5.71 -8.42 2.49
C ARG A 254 4.36 -8.61 1.80
N LEU A 255 3.75 -7.54 1.29
CA LEU A 255 2.47 -7.61 0.58
C LEU A 255 2.58 -8.36 -0.75
N THR A 256 3.69 -8.22 -1.47
CA THR A 256 3.94 -8.99 -2.70
C THR A 256 4.04 -10.48 -2.39
N ARG A 257 4.81 -10.88 -1.38
CA ARG A 257 4.87 -12.29 -0.93
C ARG A 257 3.51 -12.81 -0.47
N HIS A 258 2.72 -11.98 0.20
CA HIS A 258 1.35 -12.33 0.56
C HIS A 258 0.50 -12.59 -0.68
N PHE A 259 0.55 -11.70 -1.68
CA PHE A 259 -0.17 -11.84 -2.95
C PHE A 259 0.26 -13.09 -3.73
N ASP A 260 1.56 -13.34 -3.85
CA ASP A 260 2.09 -14.55 -4.50
C ASP A 260 1.61 -15.83 -3.79
N GLY A 261 1.38 -15.76 -2.48
CA GLY A 261 0.73 -16.83 -1.71
C GLY A 261 -0.72 -17.07 -2.14
N LEU A 262 -1.50 -16.02 -2.41
CA LEU A 262 -2.87 -16.14 -2.93
C LEU A 262 -2.89 -16.80 -4.32
N ILE A 263 -1.94 -16.46 -5.19
CA ILE A 263 -1.78 -17.11 -6.50
C ILE A 263 -1.49 -18.61 -6.31
N ARG A 264 -0.57 -18.95 -5.40
CA ARG A 264 -0.20 -20.36 -5.16
C ARG A 264 -1.36 -21.17 -4.58
N ASP A 265 -2.19 -20.55 -3.75
CA ASP A 265 -3.37 -21.16 -3.12
C ASP A 265 -4.62 -21.12 -4.02
N ALA A 266 -4.51 -20.61 -5.26
CA ALA A 266 -5.63 -20.54 -6.19
C ALA A 266 -6.10 -21.94 -6.64
N GLU A 267 -7.41 -22.15 -6.63
CA GLU A 267 -8.06 -23.36 -7.16
C GLU A 267 -8.40 -23.21 -8.66
N VAL A 268 -8.54 -21.96 -9.12
CA VAL A 268 -8.74 -21.61 -10.53
C VAL A 268 -7.64 -20.66 -10.95
N ASN A 269 -6.83 -21.08 -11.91
CA ASN A 269 -5.74 -20.27 -12.44
C ASN A 269 -6.24 -19.29 -13.51
N ALA A 270 -5.41 -18.30 -13.86
CA ALA A 270 -5.77 -17.25 -14.80
C ALA A 270 -6.29 -17.75 -16.16
N HIS A 271 -5.70 -18.82 -16.71
CA HIS A 271 -6.12 -19.39 -17.99
C HIS A 271 -7.43 -20.21 -17.91
N GLU A 272 -7.89 -20.54 -16.70
CA GLU A 272 -9.12 -21.30 -16.44
C GLU A 272 -10.27 -20.38 -16.00
N ALA A 273 -9.97 -19.12 -15.70
CA ALA A 273 -10.91 -18.19 -15.07
C ALA A 273 -12.16 -17.93 -15.93
N ALA A 274 -11.99 -17.76 -17.25
CA ALA A 274 -13.11 -17.54 -18.17
C ALA A 274 -14.06 -18.76 -18.19
N ASP A 275 -13.52 -19.97 -18.25
CA ASP A 275 -14.30 -21.21 -18.27
C ASP A 275 -14.97 -21.47 -16.92
N PHE A 276 -14.30 -21.19 -15.81
CA PHE A 276 -14.93 -21.22 -14.49
C PHE A 276 -16.15 -20.29 -14.44
N VAL A 277 -16.00 -19.04 -14.91
CA VAL A 277 -17.12 -18.07 -14.94
C VAL A 277 -18.27 -18.58 -15.80
N ARG A 278 -18.00 -19.17 -16.98
CA ARG A 278 -19.04 -19.77 -17.84
C ARG A 278 -19.77 -20.93 -17.19
N SER A 279 -19.07 -21.68 -16.32
CA SER A 279 -19.64 -22.85 -15.64
C SER A 279 -20.60 -22.50 -14.50
N LEU A 280 -20.60 -21.23 -14.05
CA LEU A 280 -21.45 -20.78 -12.95
C LEU A 280 -22.92 -20.93 -13.31
N ARG A 281 -23.67 -21.59 -12.41
CA ARG A 281 -25.11 -21.77 -12.56
C ARG A 281 -25.85 -20.62 -11.89
N LEU A 282 -26.78 -20.03 -12.63
CA LEU A 282 -27.74 -19.08 -12.09
C LEU A 282 -28.71 -19.81 -11.14
N GLY A 283 -29.19 -19.08 -10.15
CA GLY A 283 -30.16 -19.52 -9.15
C GLY A 283 -31.16 -18.44 -8.80
#